data_AF-A0A6L3N9T3-F1
#
_entry.id   AF-A0A6L3N9T3-F1
#
_cell.length_a   1.000
_cell.length_b   1.000
_cell.length_c   1.000
_cell.angle_alpha   90.00
_cell.angle_beta   90.00
_cell.angle_gamma   90.00
#
_symmetry.space_group_name_H-M   'P 1'
#
loop_
_entity.id
_entity.type
_entity.pdbx_description
1 polymer ?
#
loop_
_entity_poly.entity_id
_entity_poly.type
_entity_poly.pdbx_seq_one_letter_code
_entity_poly.pdbx_strand_id
1 'polypeptide(L)'
;MQEREPYRGRHFFAFNGDADGLCALQQLRLAEGERGTLVTGVKRDIRLLERIDARAGDRVTVLDVSHDQNRDACARLLRDGAAVRYFDHHFAGELPGDPRFDAYIDTSADICTSALVNRHLGGRHVRWAIVAAFGDELPALGDALAREYGLDDVERRTLAELGLYLNYNAYGECVGDLHFDPAALADAMLPCADPLDFVRDTPVFAALRDGYRDDMARACALAPLRDVPGATLIRMPDHPWARRATGMLANERMRNAPHAALAVLSPR
;
A
#
# COMPACT_ATOMS: atom_id res chain seq x y z
N MET A 1 -4.48 -19.69 -29.94
CA MET A 1 -4.43 -19.98 -28.50
C MET A 1 -3.00 -20.44 -28.22
N GLN A 2 -2.11 -19.51 -27.85
CA GLN A 2 -0.73 -19.86 -27.48
C GLN A 2 -0.77 -20.21 -26.00
N GLU A 3 -0.72 -21.50 -25.70
CA GLU A 3 -0.39 -22.00 -24.37
C GLU A 3 1.01 -21.46 -24.03
N ARG A 4 1.08 -20.52 -23.07
CA ARG A 4 2.36 -20.07 -22.53
C ARG A 4 2.99 -21.27 -21.82
N GLU A 5 4.18 -21.69 -22.26
CA GLU A 5 4.97 -22.68 -21.52
C GLU A 5 5.10 -22.25 -20.05
N PRO A 6 5.02 -23.20 -19.09
CA PRO A 6 5.19 -22.87 -17.68
C PRO A 6 6.61 -22.34 -17.47
N TYR A 7 6.68 -21.06 -17.14
CA TYR A 7 7.92 -20.37 -16.81
C TYR A 7 8.60 -21.07 -15.63
N ARG A 8 9.84 -21.55 -15.82
CA ARG A 8 10.56 -22.36 -14.82
C ARG A 8 11.31 -21.53 -13.76
N GLY A 9 11.33 -20.21 -13.87
CA GLY A 9 12.00 -19.33 -12.91
C GLY A 9 11.15 -18.96 -11.71
N ARG A 10 11.81 -18.47 -10.65
CA ARG A 10 11.15 -17.92 -9.47
C ARG A 10 10.51 -16.58 -9.82
N HIS A 11 9.48 -16.22 -9.07
CA HIS A 11 8.86 -14.90 -9.14
C HIS A 11 8.92 -14.22 -7.79
N PHE A 12 9.43 -12.99 -7.77
CA PHE A 12 9.44 -12.10 -6.63
C PHE A 12 8.43 -10.97 -6.84
N PHE A 13 7.67 -10.65 -5.79
CA PHE A 13 6.80 -9.48 -5.74
C PHE A 13 7.36 -8.51 -4.71
N ALA A 14 7.88 -7.37 -5.18
CA ALA A 14 8.27 -6.25 -4.34
C ALA A 14 7.10 -5.26 -4.27
N PHE A 15 6.51 -5.04 -3.11
CA PHE A 15 5.38 -4.13 -2.97
C PHE A 15 5.38 -3.40 -1.63
N ASN A 16 4.97 -2.14 -1.63
CA ASN A 16 4.71 -1.39 -0.41
C ASN A 16 3.61 -2.08 0.41
N GLY A 17 3.75 -2.10 1.73
CA GLY A 17 2.85 -2.81 2.63
C GLY A 17 1.54 -2.07 2.94
N ASP A 18 1.29 -0.93 2.29
CA ASP A 18 0.06 -0.17 2.43
C ASP A 18 -1.07 -0.64 1.51
N ALA A 19 -2.19 0.08 1.52
CA ALA A 19 -3.37 -0.28 0.76
C ALA A 19 -3.09 -0.40 -0.74
N ASP A 20 -2.26 0.48 -1.30
CA ASP A 20 -2.06 0.53 -2.74
C ASP A 20 -1.19 -0.63 -3.22
N GLY A 21 -0.05 -0.86 -2.58
CA GLY A 21 0.80 -2.02 -2.89
C GLY A 21 0.09 -3.36 -2.69
N LEU A 22 -0.67 -3.52 -1.60
CA LEU A 22 -1.43 -4.74 -1.31
C LEU A 22 -2.53 -5.01 -2.34
N CYS A 23 -3.31 -3.98 -2.70
CA CYS A 23 -4.41 -4.13 -3.64
C CYS A 23 -3.93 -4.31 -5.08
N ALA A 24 -2.83 -3.67 -5.48
CA ALA A 24 -2.17 -3.90 -6.76
C ALA A 24 -1.72 -5.37 -6.89
N LEU A 25 -1.10 -5.90 -5.83
CA LEU A 25 -0.68 -7.31 -5.79
C LEU A 25 -1.88 -8.25 -5.88
N GLN A 26 -2.94 -7.99 -5.12
CA GLN A 26 -4.14 -8.82 -5.11
C GLN A 26 -4.79 -8.90 -6.49
N GLN A 27 -4.92 -7.77 -7.18
CA GLN A 27 -5.44 -7.74 -8.55
C GLN A 27 -4.63 -8.62 -9.51
N LEU A 28 -3.29 -8.55 -9.46
CA LEU A 28 -2.42 -9.39 -10.30
C LEU A 28 -2.53 -10.88 -9.94
N ARG A 29 -2.53 -11.21 -8.64
CA ARG A 29 -2.66 -12.59 -8.15
C ARG A 29 -3.96 -13.24 -8.61
N LEU A 30 -5.08 -12.51 -8.57
CA LEU A 30 -6.38 -12.99 -9.06
C LEU A 30 -6.40 -13.16 -10.58
N ALA A 31 -5.77 -12.24 -11.31
CA ALA A 31 -5.81 -12.23 -12.77
C ALA A 31 -4.86 -13.22 -13.45
N GLU A 32 -3.70 -13.45 -12.86
CA GLU A 32 -2.58 -14.20 -13.45
C GLU A 32 -2.33 -15.53 -12.73
N GLY A 33 -2.93 -15.75 -11.55
CA GLY A 33 -2.77 -16.97 -10.74
C GLY A 33 -1.35 -17.13 -10.17
N GLU A 34 -0.55 -16.06 -10.20
CA GLU A 34 0.87 -16.13 -9.90
C GLU A 34 1.14 -16.14 -8.39
N ARG A 35 1.97 -17.10 -7.96
CA ARG A 35 2.53 -17.17 -6.61
C ARG A 35 4.01 -16.91 -6.69
N GLY A 36 4.56 -16.34 -5.63
CA GLY A 36 5.96 -15.95 -5.59
C GLY A 36 6.42 -15.57 -4.20
N THR A 37 7.69 -15.22 -4.10
CA THR A 37 8.28 -14.70 -2.86
C THR A 37 7.81 -13.26 -2.67
N LEU A 38 7.19 -12.97 -1.53
CA LEU A 38 6.77 -11.63 -1.17
C LEU A 38 7.91 -10.86 -0.50
N VAL A 39 8.17 -9.65 -0.97
CA VAL A 39 9.16 -8.72 -0.42
C VAL A 39 8.44 -7.40 -0.15
N THR A 40 8.17 -7.13 1.11
CA THR A 40 7.37 -5.98 1.55
C THR A 40 7.78 -5.55 2.96
N GLY A 41 7.22 -4.47 3.46
CA GLY A 41 7.54 -3.88 4.76
C GLY A 41 6.58 -2.76 5.15
N VAL A 42 7.00 -1.92 6.09
CA VAL A 42 6.23 -0.72 6.49
C VAL A 42 6.16 0.30 5.34
N LYS A 43 5.28 1.30 5.43
CA LYS A 43 5.08 2.34 4.40
C LYS A 43 6.37 3.09 4.01
N ARG A 44 7.33 3.19 4.93
CA ARG A 44 8.63 3.87 4.70
C ARG A 44 9.73 2.94 4.18
N ASP A 45 9.50 1.64 4.14
CA ASP A 45 10.44 0.66 3.60
C ASP A 45 10.32 0.63 2.07
N ILE A 46 10.96 1.61 1.42
CA ILE A 46 10.79 1.86 -0.02
C ILE A 46 11.91 1.26 -0.89
N ARG A 47 12.95 0.68 -0.29
CA ARG A 47 14.12 0.09 -1.00
C ARG A 47 14.03 -1.42 -1.12
N LEU A 48 12.87 -1.91 -1.52
CA LEU A 48 12.52 -3.33 -1.47
C LEU A 48 13.43 -4.20 -2.36
N LEU A 49 13.88 -3.69 -3.52
CA LEU A 49 14.64 -4.48 -4.51
C LEU A 49 16.05 -4.84 -4.02
N GLU A 50 16.58 -4.15 -3.01
CA GLU A 50 17.86 -4.51 -2.40
C GLU A 50 17.84 -5.91 -1.77
N ARG A 51 16.65 -6.39 -1.36
CA ARG A 51 16.45 -7.70 -0.72
C ARG A 51 16.22 -8.85 -1.71
N ILE A 52 16.20 -8.57 -3.01
CA ILE A 52 15.91 -9.57 -4.04
C ILE A 52 17.21 -10.08 -4.67
N ASP A 53 17.36 -11.41 -4.64
CA ASP A 53 18.42 -12.17 -5.31
C ASP A 53 17.84 -12.98 -6.48
N ALA A 54 17.33 -12.27 -7.50
CA ALA A 54 16.81 -12.87 -8.72
C ALA A 54 17.94 -13.09 -9.74
N ARG A 55 17.83 -14.16 -10.52
CA ARG A 55 18.84 -14.58 -11.50
C ARG A 55 18.23 -14.69 -12.90
N ALA A 56 19.06 -15.09 -13.86
CA ALA A 56 18.64 -15.31 -15.24
C ALA A 56 17.41 -16.22 -15.31
N GLY A 57 16.34 -15.72 -15.93
CA GLY A 57 15.09 -16.43 -16.05
C GLY A 57 14.17 -16.34 -14.83
N ASP A 58 14.49 -15.56 -13.78
CA ASP A 58 13.53 -15.18 -12.73
C ASP A 58 12.76 -13.91 -13.13
N ARG A 59 11.60 -13.68 -12.49
CA ARG A 59 10.79 -12.47 -12.65
C ARG A 59 10.71 -11.68 -11.35
N VAL A 60 10.68 -10.36 -11.48
CA VAL A 60 10.43 -9.41 -10.40
C VAL A 60 9.28 -8.51 -10.82
N THR A 61 8.19 -8.52 -10.06
CA THR A 61 7.11 -7.54 -10.22
C THR A 61 7.20 -6.55 -9.07
N VAL A 62 7.22 -5.27 -9.41
CA VAL A 62 7.40 -4.17 -8.46
C VAL A 62 6.14 -3.32 -8.48
N LEU A 63 5.60 -3.04 -7.29
CA LEU A 63 4.33 -2.37 -7.10
C LEU A 63 4.50 -1.27 -6.04
N ASP A 64 4.12 -0.06 -6.39
CA ASP A 64 3.98 1.04 -5.43
C ASP A 64 5.27 1.38 -4.66
N VAL A 65 6.42 1.24 -5.32
CA VAL A 65 7.69 1.77 -4.82
C VAL A 65 8.45 2.42 -5.95
N SER A 66 8.96 3.62 -5.68
CA SER A 66 9.70 4.43 -6.65
C SER A 66 10.83 3.65 -7.31
N HIS A 67 10.84 3.64 -8.65
CA HIS A 67 11.99 3.16 -9.42
C HIS A 67 13.25 3.99 -9.11
N ASP A 68 13.13 5.32 -8.94
CA ASP A 68 14.27 6.19 -8.62
C ASP A 68 14.98 5.74 -7.34
N GLN A 69 14.19 5.39 -6.30
CA GLN A 69 14.71 4.90 -5.03
C GLN A 69 15.29 3.48 -5.10
N ASN A 70 15.01 2.73 -6.16
CA ASN A 70 15.46 1.35 -6.37
C ASN A 70 16.35 1.19 -7.61
N ARG A 71 16.79 2.28 -8.25
CA ARG A 71 17.44 2.28 -9.58
C ARG A 71 18.65 1.34 -9.65
N ASP A 72 19.52 1.40 -8.65
CA ASP A 72 20.74 0.58 -8.61
C ASP A 72 20.42 -0.91 -8.41
N ALA A 73 19.42 -1.21 -7.58
CA ALA A 73 18.97 -2.58 -7.37
C ALA A 73 18.25 -3.14 -8.61
N CYS A 74 17.43 -2.33 -9.28
CA CYS A 74 16.80 -2.66 -10.56
C CYS A 74 17.86 -2.97 -11.63
N ALA A 75 18.85 -2.09 -11.79
CA ALA A 75 19.95 -2.28 -12.73
C ALA A 75 20.76 -3.55 -12.45
N ARG A 76 20.96 -3.90 -11.17
CA ARG A 76 21.59 -5.17 -10.76
C ARG A 76 20.75 -6.38 -11.22
N LEU A 77 19.44 -6.38 -10.94
CA LEU A 77 18.54 -7.49 -11.29
C LEU A 77 18.50 -7.72 -12.82
N LEU A 78 18.43 -6.66 -13.61
CA LEU A 78 18.46 -6.73 -15.07
C LEU A 78 19.80 -7.27 -15.59
N ARG A 79 20.93 -6.82 -15.01
CA ARG A 79 22.27 -7.32 -15.35
C ARG A 79 22.42 -8.82 -15.06
N ASP A 80 21.83 -9.28 -13.96
CA ASP A 80 21.85 -10.68 -13.54
C ASP A 80 20.89 -11.57 -14.32
N GLY A 81 20.09 -10.98 -15.23
CA GLY A 81 19.30 -11.69 -16.21
C GLY A 81 17.81 -11.83 -15.86
N ALA A 82 17.35 -11.21 -14.78
CA ALA A 82 15.94 -11.23 -14.40
C ALA A 82 15.10 -10.32 -15.30
N ALA A 83 13.83 -10.66 -15.45
CA ALA A 83 12.83 -9.76 -16.01
C ALA A 83 12.18 -8.93 -14.91
N VAL A 84 12.03 -7.63 -15.12
CA VAL A 84 11.49 -6.70 -14.13
C VAL A 84 10.27 -5.99 -14.73
N ARG A 85 9.12 -6.08 -14.07
CA ARG A 85 7.87 -5.41 -14.42
C ARG A 85 7.48 -4.43 -13.32
N TYR A 86 7.37 -3.15 -13.65
CA TYR A 86 7.03 -2.06 -12.71
C TYR A 86 5.61 -1.56 -12.92
N PHE A 87 4.85 -1.41 -11.84
CA PHE A 87 3.67 -0.54 -11.76
C PHE A 87 3.90 0.45 -10.64
N ASP A 88 3.90 1.75 -10.95
CA ASP A 88 4.20 2.77 -9.96
C ASP A 88 3.68 4.14 -10.39
N HIS A 89 3.34 4.97 -9.43
CA HIS A 89 2.89 6.35 -9.64
C HIS A 89 3.87 7.40 -9.06
N HIS A 90 4.92 6.96 -8.37
CA HIS A 90 5.95 7.86 -7.86
C HIS A 90 6.87 8.35 -8.98
N PHE A 91 7.63 9.42 -8.68
CA PHE A 91 8.73 9.82 -9.55
C PHE A 91 9.70 8.65 -9.77
N ALA A 92 9.96 8.33 -11.03
CA ALA A 92 10.68 7.13 -11.42
C ALA A 92 12.12 7.37 -11.88
N GLY A 93 12.51 8.64 -12.06
CA GLY A 93 13.82 8.98 -12.62
C GLY A 93 13.98 8.47 -14.07
N GLU A 94 15.24 8.22 -14.46
CA GLU A 94 15.57 7.65 -15.76
C GLU A 94 15.35 6.13 -15.76
N LEU A 95 14.53 5.65 -16.70
CA LEU A 95 14.19 4.23 -16.85
C LEU A 95 15.22 3.47 -17.70
N PRO A 96 15.50 2.20 -17.40
CA PRO A 96 16.40 1.38 -18.20
C PRO A 96 15.87 1.09 -19.61
N GLY A 97 16.73 1.16 -20.62
CA GLY A 97 16.44 0.70 -21.99
C GLY A 97 16.67 -0.80 -22.20
N ASP A 98 16.42 -1.65 -21.20
CA ASP A 98 16.62 -3.11 -21.28
C ASP A 98 15.35 -3.80 -21.79
N PRO A 99 15.40 -4.74 -22.75
CA PRO A 99 14.21 -5.44 -23.27
C PRO A 99 13.48 -6.32 -22.23
N ARG A 100 14.09 -6.57 -21.07
CA ARG A 100 13.49 -7.31 -19.96
C ARG A 100 12.90 -6.40 -18.89
N PHE A 101 12.92 -5.09 -19.11
CA PHE A 101 12.28 -4.09 -18.27
C PHE A 101 10.96 -3.65 -18.90
N ASP A 102 9.85 -3.90 -18.21
CA ASP A 102 8.52 -3.44 -18.60
C ASP A 102 8.00 -2.47 -17.53
N ALA A 103 7.42 -1.35 -17.93
CA ALA A 103 7.07 -0.27 -17.00
C ALA A 103 5.72 0.38 -17.33
N TYR A 104 4.86 0.40 -16.31
CA TYR A 104 3.58 1.08 -16.29
C TYR A 104 3.68 2.19 -15.24
N ILE A 105 4.15 3.37 -15.68
CA ILE A 105 4.43 4.49 -14.78
C ILE A 105 3.61 5.70 -15.20
N ASP A 106 2.88 6.28 -14.25
CA ASP A 106 2.08 7.50 -14.42
C ASP A 106 2.18 8.34 -13.16
N THR A 107 2.88 9.47 -13.24
CA THR A 107 3.17 10.32 -12.07
C THR A 107 2.10 11.39 -11.83
N SER A 108 0.91 11.21 -12.38
CA SER A 108 -0.20 12.13 -12.17
C SER A 108 -0.65 12.11 -10.71
N ALA A 109 -1.02 13.26 -10.16
CA ALA A 109 -1.37 13.37 -8.73
C ALA A 109 -2.70 12.70 -8.36
N ASP A 110 -3.49 12.28 -9.34
CA ASP A 110 -4.84 11.73 -9.22
C ASP A 110 -4.92 10.24 -9.58
N ILE A 111 -3.78 9.54 -9.63
CA ILE A 111 -3.70 8.10 -9.88
C ILE A 111 -2.87 7.39 -8.81
N CYS A 112 -3.21 6.12 -8.54
CA CYS A 112 -2.44 5.21 -7.70
C CYS A 112 -2.02 3.95 -8.48
N THR A 113 -1.07 3.20 -7.95
CA THR A 113 -0.54 1.96 -8.55
C THR A 113 -1.64 0.95 -8.86
N SER A 114 -2.60 0.77 -7.95
CA SER A 114 -3.73 -0.15 -8.14
C SER A 114 -4.65 0.28 -9.28
N ALA A 115 -4.77 1.56 -9.57
CA ALA A 115 -5.52 2.05 -10.73
C ALA A 115 -4.77 1.76 -12.04
N LEU A 116 -3.43 1.82 -12.03
CA LEU A 116 -2.59 1.39 -13.17
C LEU A 116 -2.74 -0.11 -13.43
N VAL A 117 -2.67 -0.93 -12.38
CA VAL A 117 -2.93 -2.38 -12.48
C VAL A 117 -4.35 -2.65 -12.97
N ASN A 118 -5.36 -1.94 -12.47
CA ASN A 118 -6.74 -2.08 -12.92
C ASN A 118 -6.89 -1.79 -14.41
N ARG A 119 -6.25 -0.72 -14.90
CA ARG A 119 -6.21 -0.37 -16.32
C ARG A 119 -5.55 -1.47 -17.15
N HIS A 120 -4.40 -1.97 -16.69
CA HIS A 120 -3.67 -3.06 -17.35
C HIS A 120 -4.51 -4.34 -17.46
N LEU A 121 -5.28 -4.66 -16.42
CA LEU A 121 -6.11 -5.86 -16.35
C LEU A 121 -7.50 -5.69 -16.98
N GLY A 122 -7.82 -4.50 -17.51
CA GLY A 122 -9.10 -4.20 -18.15
C GLY A 122 -10.29 -4.19 -17.18
N GLY A 123 -10.11 -3.71 -15.95
CA GLY A 123 -11.21 -3.54 -14.99
C GLY A 123 -11.65 -4.81 -14.24
N ARG A 124 -11.03 -5.98 -14.52
CA ARG A 124 -11.47 -7.29 -14.02
C ARG A 124 -11.58 -7.39 -12.49
N HIS A 125 -10.79 -6.61 -11.75
CA HIS A 125 -10.72 -6.63 -10.28
C HIS A 125 -10.86 -5.23 -9.68
N VAL A 126 -11.62 -4.35 -10.33
CA VAL A 126 -11.74 -2.93 -9.99
C VAL A 126 -12.12 -2.63 -8.53
N ARG A 127 -12.88 -3.51 -7.87
CA ARG A 127 -13.25 -3.31 -6.46
C ARG A 127 -12.01 -3.21 -5.55
N TRP A 128 -10.94 -3.93 -5.84
CA TRP A 128 -9.66 -3.77 -5.15
C TRP A 128 -8.96 -2.44 -5.50
N ALA A 129 -9.10 -1.95 -6.72
CA ALA A 129 -8.60 -0.61 -7.09
C ALA A 129 -9.37 0.52 -6.39
N ILE A 130 -10.68 0.34 -6.15
CA ILE A 130 -11.50 1.29 -5.36
C ILE A 130 -10.99 1.33 -3.92
N VAL A 131 -10.73 0.18 -3.30
CA VAL A 131 -10.15 0.09 -1.94
C VAL A 131 -8.82 0.84 -1.87
N ALA A 132 -7.93 0.60 -2.83
CA ALA A 132 -6.64 1.27 -2.91
C ALA A 132 -6.78 2.79 -3.05
N ALA A 133 -7.65 3.27 -3.95
CA ALA A 133 -7.86 4.70 -4.15
C ALA A 133 -8.29 5.43 -2.86
N PHE A 134 -9.17 4.82 -2.06
CA PHE A 134 -9.51 5.39 -0.76
C PHE A 134 -8.36 5.29 0.26
N GLY A 135 -7.61 4.18 0.25
CA GLY A 135 -6.45 4.00 1.11
C GLY A 135 -5.32 4.99 0.84
N ASP A 136 -5.14 5.38 -0.42
CA ASP A 136 -4.12 6.34 -0.87
C ASP A 136 -4.60 7.80 -0.83
N GLU A 137 -5.67 8.06 -0.07
CA GLU A 137 -6.26 9.40 0.09
C GLU A 137 -6.71 10.06 -1.23
N LEU A 138 -7.15 9.26 -2.21
CA LEU A 138 -7.72 9.68 -3.50
C LEU A 138 -9.24 9.43 -3.58
N PRO A 139 -10.08 10.08 -2.75
CA PRO A 139 -11.51 9.81 -2.69
C PRO A 139 -12.23 10.10 -4.01
N ALA A 140 -11.78 11.10 -4.78
CA ALA A 140 -12.38 11.42 -6.08
C ALA A 140 -12.23 10.27 -7.10
N LEU A 141 -11.08 9.59 -7.10
CA LEU A 141 -10.83 8.41 -7.93
C LEU A 141 -11.69 7.23 -7.44
N GLY A 142 -11.70 6.97 -6.13
CA GLY A 142 -12.54 5.93 -5.52
C GLY A 142 -14.03 6.11 -5.85
N ASP A 143 -14.54 7.34 -5.71
CA ASP A 143 -15.94 7.69 -6.01
C ASP A 143 -16.27 7.62 -7.51
N ALA A 144 -15.31 7.96 -8.39
CA ALA A 144 -15.49 7.82 -9.82
C ALA A 144 -15.63 6.35 -10.23
N LEU A 145 -14.70 5.50 -9.78
CA LEU A 145 -14.71 4.06 -10.05
C LEU A 145 -15.94 3.37 -9.42
N ALA A 146 -16.30 3.73 -8.18
CA ALA A 146 -17.48 3.17 -7.52
C ALA A 146 -18.77 3.47 -8.31
N ARG A 147 -18.93 4.70 -8.82
CA ARG A 147 -20.07 5.07 -9.66
C ARG A 147 -20.06 4.36 -11.01
N GLU A 148 -18.90 4.27 -11.65
CA GLU A 148 -18.75 3.59 -12.95
C GLU A 148 -19.16 2.11 -12.88
N TYR A 149 -18.81 1.43 -11.79
CA TYR A 149 -19.08 0.01 -11.59
C TYR A 149 -20.33 -0.27 -10.73
N GLY A 150 -21.15 0.76 -10.48
CA GLY A 150 -22.48 0.61 -9.89
C GLY A 150 -22.49 0.16 -8.42
N LEU A 151 -21.47 0.51 -7.63
CA LEU A 151 -21.47 0.24 -6.20
C LEU A 151 -22.46 1.15 -5.48
N ASP A 152 -23.15 0.59 -4.48
CA ASP A 152 -24.00 1.39 -3.60
C ASP A 152 -23.20 2.12 -2.51
N ASP A 153 -23.87 3.01 -1.76
CA ASP A 153 -23.24 3.81 -0.71
C ASP A 153 -22.74 2.97 0.49
N VAL A 154 -23.33 1.81 0.75
CA VAL A 154 -22.90 0.92 1.83
C VAL A 154 -21.63 0.19 1.42
N GLU A 155 -21.61 -0.39 0.21
CA GLU A 155 -20.43 -1.02 -0.37
C GLU A 155 -19.27 0.00 -0.45
N ARG A 156 -19.51 1.17 -1.03
CA ARG A 156 -18.50 2.23 -1.17
C ARG A 156 -17.89 2.64 0.16
N ARG A 157 -18.70 2.88 1.19
CA ARG A 157 -18.19 3.20 2.55
C ARG A 157 -17.39 2.05 3.14
N THR A 158 -17.84 0.82 2.95
CA THR A 158 -17.13 -0.37 3.43
C THR A 158 -15.75 -0.51 2.77
N LEU A 159 -15.67 -0.28 1.45
CA LEU A 159 -14.39 -0.29 0.74
C LEU A 159 -13.47 0.87 1.14
N ALA A 160 -14.04 2.04 1.43
CA ALA A 160 -13.28 3.17 1.94
C ALA A 160 -12.69 2.89 3.34
N GLU A 161 -13.48 2.27 4.24
CA GLU A 161 -13.00 1.82 5.55
C GLU A 161 -11.90 0.76 5.42
N LEU A 162 -12.08 -0.22 4.53
CA LEU A 162 -11.04 -1.23 4.26
C LEU A 162 -9.76 -0.56 3.76
N GLY A 163 -9.85 0.37 2.80
CA GLY A 163 -8.70 1.11 2.27
C GLY A 163 -7.96 1.87 3.37
N LEU A 164 -8.70 2.60 4.21
CA LEU A 164 -8.14 3.30 5.37
C LEU A 164 -7.39 2.34 6.29
N TYR A 165 -7.97 1.19 6.64
CA TYR A 165 -7.38 0.27 7.61
C TYR A 165 -6.17 -0.49 7.05
N LEU A 166 -6.19 -0.86 5.76
CA LEU A 166 -5.02 -1.42 5.08
C LEU A 166 -3.86 -0.41 5.04
N ASN A 167 -4.13 0.84 4.66
CA ASN A 167 -3.12 1.89 4.66
C ASN A 167 -2.59 2.15 6.07
N TYR A 168 -3.48 2.19 7.07
CA TYR A 168 -3.11 2.39 8.47
C TYR A 168 -2.17 1.30 9.00
N ASN A 169 -2.40 0.04 8.61
CA ASN A 169 -1.54 -1.08 9.03
C ASN A 169 -0.08 -0.91 8.59
N ALA A 170 0.21 -0.12 7.55
CA ALA A 170 1.57 0.08 7.07
C ALA A 170 2.35 1.14 7.86
N TYR A 171 1.70 1.93 8.72
CA TYR A 171 2.39 2.91 9.55
C TYR A 171 3.10 2.23 10.72
N GLY A 172 4.39 2.48 10.87
CA GLY A 172 5.24 1.93 11.92
C GLY A 172 6.71 2.18 11.59
N GLU A 173 7.62 1.89 12.52
CA GLU A 173 9.06 1.97 12.27
C GLU A 173 9.63 0.63 11.80
N CYS A 174 9.04 -0.47 12.26
CA CYS A 174 9.35 -1.83 11.82
C CYS A 174 8.09 -2.69 11.66
N VAL A 175 8.20 -3.86 11.04
CA VAL A 175 7.08 -4.81 10.89
C VAL A 175 6.50 -5.23 12.24
N GLY A 176 7.34 -5.31 13.28
CA GLY A 176 6.90 -5.62 14.65
C GLY A 176 6.00 -4.53 15.28
N ASP A 177 5.96 -3.33 14.70
CA ASP A 177 5.02 -2.30 15.11
C ASP A 177 3.65 -2.45 14.46
N LEU A 178 3.46 -3.27 13.43
CA LEU A 178 2.20 -3.34 12.70
C LEU A 178 1.18 -4.24 13.41
N HIS A 179 -0.11 -4.11 13.07
CA HIS A 179 -1.11 -5.07 13.53
C HIS A 179 -0.95 -6.41 12.82
N PHE A 180 -0.62 -6.36 11.53
CA PHE A 180 -0.32 -7.51 10.70
C PHE A 180 0.95 -7.29 9.91
N ASP A 181 1.73 -8.36 9.77
CA ASP A 181 2.78 -8.43 8.75
C ASP A 181 2.14 -8.27 7.35
N PRO A 182 2.63 -7.36 6.49
CA PRO A 182 2.03 -7.10 5.19
C PRO A 182 2.07 -8.31 4.24
N ALA A 183 3.05 -9.21 4.35
CA ALA A 183 3.06 -10.45 3.57
C ALA A 183 1.96 -11.41 4.05
N ALA A 184 1.77 -11.53 5.37
CA ALA A 184 0.68 -12.33 5.94
C ALA A 184 -0.70 -11.74 5.59
N LEU A 185 -0.81 -10.41 5.56
CA LEU A 185 -2.02 -9.71 5.13
C LEU A 185 -2.33 -9.97 3.65
N ALA A 186 -1.33 -9.89 2.77
CA ALA A 186 -1.47 -10.22 1.36
C ALA A 186 -1.93 -11.67 1.12
N ASP A 187 -1.45 -12.61 1.94
CA ASP A 187 -1.87 -14.01 1.85
C ASP A 187 -3.28 -14.25 2.43
N ALA A 188 -3.68 -13.48 3.46
CA ALA A 188 -5.05 -13.48 3.96
C ALA A 188 -6.06 -12.88 2.97
N MET A 189 -5.63 -11.94 2.13
CA MET A 189 -6.45 -11.34 1.06
C MET A 189 -6.63 -12.29 -0.14
N LEU A 190 -5.64 -13.14 -0.42
CA LEU A 190 -5.61 -14.02 -1.60
C LEU A 190 -6.90 -14.81 -1.88
N PRO A 191 -7.56 -15.48 -0.91
CA PRO A 191 -8.78 -16.25 -1.19
C PRO A 191 -9.99 -15.38 -1.55
N CYS A 192 -9.94 -14.06 -1.31
CA CYS A 192 -11.05 -13.15 -1.50
C CYS A 192 -10.96 -12.49 -2.89
N ALA A 193 -11.74 -13.00 -3.84
CA ALA A 193 -11.86 -12.37 -5.15
C ALA A 193 -12.49 -10.97 -5.04
N ASP A 194 -13.48 -10.83 -4.17
CA ASP A 194 -14.12 -9.56 -3.83
C ASP A 194 -13.63 -9.03 -2.48
N PRO A 195 -13.25 -7.74 -2.35
CA PRO A 195 -12.90 -7.16 -1.05
C PRO A 195 -14.04 -7.23 -0.02
N LEU A 196 -15.31 -7.29 -0.44
CA LEU A 196 -16.42 -7.45 0.49
C LEU A 196 -16.45 -8.85 1.13
N ASP A 197 -15.94 -9.87 0.44
CA ASP A 197 -15.75 -11.20 1.03
C ASP A 197 -14.65 -11.15 2.10
N PHE A 198 -13.57 -10.41 1.84
CA PHE A 198 -12.51 -10.20 2.84
C PHE A 198 -13.04 -9.54 4.12
N VAL A 199 -13.94 -8.56 3.97
CA VAL A 199 -14.59 -7.86 5.08
C VAL A 199 -15.53 -8.78 5.88
N ARG A 200 -16.29 -9.64 5.20
CA ARG A 200 -17.30 -10.52 5.84
C ARG A 200 -16.70 -11.79 6.43
N ASP A 201 -15.80 -12.43 5.70
CA ASP A 201 -15.45 -13.83 5.90
C ASP A 201 -14.10 -14.00 6.62
N THR A 202 -13.42 -12.89 6.93
CA THR A 202 -12.15 -12.91 7.67
C THR A 202 -12.24 -12.11 8.97
N PRO A 203 -11.53 -12.54 10.04
CA PRO A 203 -11.41 -11.74 11.26
C PRO A 203 -10.45 -10.55 11.07
N VAL A 204 -9.72 -10.48 9.94
CA VAL A 204 -8.64 -9.51 9.72
C VAL A 204 -9.19 -8.10 9.63
N PHE A 205 -10.29 -7.89 8.90
CA PHE A 205 -10.93 -6.57 8.82
C PHE A 205 -11.35 -6.05 10.21
N ALA A 206 -11.99 -6.89 11.02
CA ALA A 206 -12.39 -6.50 12.38
C ALA A 206 -11.17 -6.16 13.26
N ALA A 207 -10.11 -6.96 13.20
CA ALA A 207 -8.89 -6.72 13.95
C ALA A 207 -8.18 -5.42 13.52
N LEU A 208 -8.11 -5.14 12.22
CA LEU A 208 -7.56 -3.90 11.68
C LEU A 208 -8.38 -2.67 12.12
N ARG A 209 -9.72 -2.76 12.02
CA ARG A 209 -10.64 -1.71 12.46
C ARG A 209 -10.49 -1.41 13.94
N ASP A 210 -10.49 -2.44 14.78
CA ASP A 210 -10.46 -2.30 16.23
C ASP A 210 -9.09 -1.79 16.69
N GLY A 211 -8.01 -2.29 16.06
CA GLY A 211 -6.65 -1.77 16.27
C GLY A 211 -6.51 -0.29 15.95
N TYR A 212 -6.98 0.14 14.77
CA TYR A 212 -7.00 1.56 14.40
C TYR A 212 -7.80 2.42 15.41
N ARG A 213 -9.00 1.97 15.79
CA ARG A 213 -9.86 2.71 16.72
C ARG A 213 -9.21 2.85 18.10
N ASP A 214 -8.63 1.77 18.62
CA ASP A 214 -7.96 1.77 19.92
C ASP A 214 -6.73 2.69 19.91
N ASP A 215 -5.92 2.63 18.87
CA ASP A 215 -4.73 3.46 18.73
C ASP A 215 -5.10 4.95 18.64
N MET A 216 -6.09 5.29 17.82
CA MET A 216 -6.57 6.66 17.69
C MET A 216 -7.24 7.18 18.95
N ALA A 217 -7.99 6.34 19.67
CA ALA A 217 -8.56 6.71 20.97
C ALA A 217 -7.46 7.05 21.99
N ARG A 218 -6.40 6.25 22.06
CA ARG A 218 -5.23 6.53 22.92
C ARG A 218 -4.52 7.81 22.50
N ALA A 219 -4.30 8.00 21.21
CA ALA A 219 -3.62 9.17 20.66
C ALA A 219 -4.39 10.47 20.93
N CYS A 220 -5.71 10.47 20.70
CA CYS A 220 -6.57 11.64 20.94
C CYS A 220 -6.70 11.96 22.43
N ALA A 221 -6.59 10.97 23.32
CA ALA A 221 -6.61 11.15 24.77
C ALA A 221 -5.29 11.68 25.37
N LEU A 222 -4.21 11.78 24.57
CA LEU A 222 -2.95 12.35 25.04
C LEU A 222 -3.12 13.82 25.43
N ALA A 223 -2.74 14.15 26.66
CA ALA A 223 -2.62 15.53 27.09
C ALA A 223 -1.45 16.20 26.35
N PRO A 224 -1.61 17.43 25.83
CA PRO A 224 -0.51 18.19 25.28
C PRO A 224 0.61 18.35 26.30
N LEU A 225 1.86 18.18 25.85
CA LEU A 225 3.04 18.54 26.64
C LEU A 225 3.10 20.06 26.86
N ARG A 226 2.65 20.84 25.86
CA ARG A 226 2.48 22.28 25.96
C ARG A 226 1.30 22.72 25.11
N ASP A 227 0.48 23.60 25.64
CA ASP A 227 -0.65 24.18 24.92
C ASP A 227 -0.67 25.69 25.19
N VAL A 228 -0.61 26.48 24.13
CA VAL A 228 -0.55 27.95 24.18
C VAL A 228 -1.45 28.53 23.08
N PRO A 229 -1.85 29.81 23.17
CA PRO A 229 -2.63 30.43 22.11
C PRO A 229 -1.94 30.28 20.74
N GLY A 230 -2.60 29.56 19.83
CA GLY A 230 -2.13 29.32 18.46
C GLY A 230 -1.13 28.18 18.28
N ALA A 231 -0.75 27.42 19.33
CA ALA A 231 0.14 26.28 19.17
C ALA A 231 -0.04 25.18 20.23
N THR A 232 0.02 23.93 19.78
CA THR A 232 -0.04 22.73 20.62
C THR A 232 1.15 21.81 20.35
N LEU A 233 1.77 21.31 21.41
CA LEU A 233 2.86 20.34 21.37
C LEU A 233 2.41 19.04 22.04
N ILE A 234 2.45 17.93 21.30
CA ILE A 234 2.13 16.58 21.79
C ILE A 234 3.41 15.74 21.78
N ARG A 235 3.63 14.98 22.86
CA ARG A 235 4.72 13.99 22.92
C ARG A 235 4.12 12.58 22.87
N MET A 236 4.45 11.84 21.83
CA MET A 236 4.06 10.46 21.65
C MET A 236 4.89 9.57 22.59
N PRO A 237 4.30 8.56 23.24
CA PRO A 237 5.06 7.58 24.01
C PRO A 237 5.79 6.59 23.09
N ASP A 238 6.81 5.92 23.60
CA ASP A 238 7.58 4.93 22.87
C ASP A 238 6.86 3.56 22.82
N HIS A 239 5.79 3.50 22.04
CA HIS A 239 4.98 2.30 21.86
C HIS A 239 4.58 2.10 20.39
N PRO A 240 4.41 0.85 19.94
CA PRO A 240 3.95 0.55 18.59
C PRO A 240 2.74 1.39 18.15
N TRP A 241 1.66 1.40 18.95
CA TRP A 241 0.45 2.16 18.63
C TRP A 241 0.69 3.65 18.40
N ALA A 242 1.65 4.24 19.11
CA ALA A 242 1.97 5.65 19.01
C ALA A 242 2.74 5.94 17.72
N ARG A 243 3.66 5.05 17.33
CA ARG A 243 4.37 5.11 16.04
C ARG A 243 3.38 5.01 14.86
N ARG A 244 2.39 4.11 14.95
CA ARG A 244 1.33 4.00 13.94
C ARG A 244 0.45 5.25 13.87
N ALA A 245 -0.01 5.74 15.02
CA ALA A 245 -1.00 6.82 15.11
C ALA A 245 -0.46 8.23 14.85
N THR A 246 0.87 8.45 14.85
CA THR A 246 1.48 9.79 14.80
C THR A 246 0.99 10.64 13.62
N GLY A 247 1.03 10.09 12.39
CA GLY A 247 0.59 10.81 11.20
C GLY A 247 -0.93 11.09 11.22
N MET A 248 -1.71 10.10 11.64
CA MET A 248 -3.17 10.20 11.70
C MET A 248 -3.64 11.21 12.75
N LEU A 249 -2.99 11.26 13.91
CA LEU A 249 -3.23 12.27 14.94
C LEU A 249 -2.91 13.67 14.41
N ALA A 250 -1.79 13.84 13.71
CA ALA A 250 -1.44 15.13 13.12
C ALA A 250 -2.53 15.60 12.13
N ASN A 251 -2.96 14.71 11.23
CA ASN A 251 -4.02 14.99 10.27
C ASN A 251 -5.36 15.32 10.94
N GLU A 252 -5.74 14.58 12.00
CA GLU A 252 -6.96 14.84 12.78
C GLU A 252 -6.94 16.22 13.44
N ARG A 253 -5.84 16.57 14.11
CA ARG A 253 -5.69 17.86 14.79
C ARG A 253 -5.67 19.04 13.81
N MET A 254 -4.97 18.91 12.67
CA MET A 254 -4.96 19.96 11.65
C MET A 254 -6.34 20.19 11.03
N ARG A 255 -7.16 19.15 10.84
CA ARG A 255 -8.55 19.31 10.37
C ARG A 255 -9.43 20.03 11.38
N ASN A 256 -9.26 19.72 12.67
CA ASN A 256 -10.10 20.29 13.74
C ASN A 256 -9.64 21.69 14.20
N ALA A 257 -8.37 22.04 13.99
CA ALA A 257 -7.80 23.34 14.33
C ALA A 257 -6.79 23.83 13.28
N PRO A 258 -7.24 24.18 12.05
CA PRO A 258 -6.34 24.47 10.91
C PRO A 258 -5.49 25.73 11.10
N HIS A 259 -5.83 26.59 12.04
CA HIS A 259 -5.11 27.84 12.34
C HIS A 259 -4.10 27.70 13.49
N ALA A 260 -4.03 26.53 14.14
CA ALA A 260 -3.09 26.27 15.23
C ALA A 260 -1.86 25.52 14.71
N ALA A 261 -0.67 25.96 15.10
CA ALA A 261 0.55 25.21 14.86
C ALA A 261 0.55 23.92 15.70
N LEU A 262 0.86 22.78 15.07
CA LEU A 262 0.98 21.50 15.76
C LEU A 262 2.41 20.99 15.67
N ALA A 263 2.99 20.64 16.82
CA ALA A 263 4.22 19.87 16.90
C ALA A 263 3.93 18.51 17.54
N VAL A 264 4.35 17.42 16.86
CA VAL A 264 4.26 16.06 17.40
C VAL A 264 5.69 15.52 17.56
N LEU A 265 6.09 15.25 18.79
CA LEU A 265 7.38 14.67 19.12
C LEU A 265 7.22 13.16 19.26
N SER A 266 7.86 12.39 18.38
CA SER A 266 7.97 10.94 18.51
C SER A 266 9.37 10.55 18.96
N PRO A 267 9.53 9.61 19.91
CA PRO A 267 10.83 9.00 20.20
C PRO A 267 11.38 8.31 18.94
N ARG A 268 12.72 8.19 18.89
CA ARG A 268 13.48 7.45 17.87
C ARG A 268 14.09 6.21 18.49
#